data_AF-R7UF18-F1
#
_entry.id   AF-R7UF18-F1
#
_cell.length_a   1.000
_cell.length_b   1.000
_cell.length_c   1.000
_cell.angle_alpha   90.00
_cell.angle_beta   90.00
_cell.angle_gamma   90.00
#
_symmetry.space_group_name_H-M   'P 1'
#
loop_
_entity.id
_entity.type
_entity.pdbx_description
1 polymer ?
#
loop_
_entity_poly.entity_id
_entity_poly.type
_entity_poly.pdbx_seq_one_letter_code
_entity_poly.pdbx_strand_id
1 'polypeptide(L)'
;MPGCKVCQHPHQGMRSWGAEAVTSLTKAALCHQYDTPLHQQLKLQHLLLGPLQELSSILHPDIRQKQLECILTILHSIGDVLHQGWPTVLSVIGAVTNDQGESLVRIAFQSLQLVVSDFLPIMPCSCLQVCVEVAARFGSQNQELNISLTAIGLLWNISDYFSQNRTSITENLVKESEGSMAALKKCGEHTLPPFDSLWMVLHTELGNLCVDPRPAVRKSAGQTLFTTISAHGSLLEQNTWQTVLWQVLFPLLDRVKQLSSSASGRKDSNGANILMHHSRDTAEKQWAETRVLTLAGVARVFNMKRQVLHTLGDFPRAWALLLEFIESSALSHSAEVSLAALKSFQEILHINKESTEDLDKLFANGKDKKLQAPSEEKINHEGEIPELDNDMTLWSNAWRVWLSIGTAATTPPDSSDSSLYIPSQPFLTALIQSFPALYMHIKSRFVAGDLLKLSSVLQRALSAPVHGDSSPFIMPVGEVLLTPLQESILSAVKVLQQEVMAGSENLPSMYPDVFDQLLNFVDFAVRPPKFGKVEAKSVSAPSASQADWVAMNYVPFAEKVIGMVVDLYKVTAKNPAVVHEHVLKNIVKITSDDIRLSFIA
;
A
#
# COMPACT_ATOMS: atom_id res chain seq x y z
N MET A 1 29.49 -2.68 40.30
CA MET A 1 30.34 -1.86 41.22
C MET A 1 29.48 -1.19 42.31
N PRO A 2 30.01 -0.77 43.48
CA PRO A 2 29.21 -0.13 44.54
C PRO A 2 28.54 1.20 44.14
N GLY A 3 29.06 1.92 43.13
CA GLY A 3 28.48 3.19 42.65
C GLY A 3 27.04 3.08 42.15
N CYS A 4 26.68 1.97 41.47
CA CYS A 4 25.32 1.76 40.97
C CYS A 4 24.29 1.53 42.10
N LYS A 5 24.72 1.02 43.27
CA LYS A 5 23.86 0.91 44.46
C LYS A 5 23.56 2.28 45.07
N VAL A 6 24.53 3.19 45.07
CA VAL A 6 24.33 4.58 45.55
C VAL A 6 23.37 5.35 44.64
N CYS A 7 23.37 5.05 43.34
CA CYS A 7 22.45 5.64 42.36
C CYS A 7 20.98 5.22 42.57
N GLN A 8 20.69 4.24 43.44
CA GLN A 8 19.32 3.82 43.82
C GLN A 8 18.91 4.34 45.22
N HIS A 9 19.79 5.05 45.92
CA HIS A 9 19.58 5.48 47.30
C HIS A 9 18.36 6.42 47.44
N PRO A 10 17.46 6.33 48.43
CA PRO A 10 16.23 7.14 48.50
C PRO A 10 16.44 8.68 48.50
N HIS A 11 17.57 9.15 49.03
CA HIS A 11 17.93 10.57 49.06
C HIS A 11 18.50 11.07 47.71
N GLN A 12 17.83 12.03 47.08
CA GLN A 12 18.19 12.59 45.76
C GLN A 12 19.65 13.06 45.68
N GLY A 13 20.14 13.78 46.68
CA GLY A 13 21.53 14.25 46.68
C GLY A 13 22.55 13.12 46.62
N MET A 14 22.32 12.01 47.34
CA MET A 14 23.24 10.87 47.36
C MET A 14 23.25 10.16 46.01
N ARG A 15 22.08 10.00 45.37
CA ARG A 15 22.01 9.43 44.03
C ARG A 15 22.70 10.31 43.00
N SER A 16 22.47 11.62 43.05
CA SER A 16 23.08 12.58 42.12
C SER A 16 24.61 12.58 42.19
N TRP A 17 25.19 12.52 43.39
CA TRP A 17 26.64 12.36 43.58
C TRP A 17 27.15 10.99 43.13
N GLY A 18 26.38 9.92 43.39
CA GLY A 18 26.70 8.59 42.88
C GLY A 18 26.77 8.55 41.35
N ALA A 19 25.76 9.12 40.68
CA ALA A 19 25.71 9.23 39.24
C ALA A 19 26.84 10.11 38.69
N GLU A 20 27.13 11.25 39.35
CA GLU A 20 28.25 12.13 38.98
C GLU A 20 29.60 11.40 39.04
N ALA A 21 29.82 10.63 40.11
CA ALA A 21 31.04 9.86 40.27
C ALA A 21 31.15 8.79 39.16
N VAL A 22 30.08 8.04 38.90
CA VAL A 22 30.08 7.00 37.86
C VAL A 22 30.32 7.59 36.47
N THR A 23 29.61 8.66 36.10
CA THR A 23 29.74 9.29 34.78
C THR A 23 31.11 9.96 34.61
N SER A 24 31.59 10.68 35.63
CA SER A 24 32.89 11.34 35.58
C SER A 24 34.06 10.36 35.54
N LEU A 25 34.04 9.29 36.34
CA LEU A 25 35.06 8.25 36.30
C LEU A 25 35.05 7.51 34.96
N THR A 26 33.87 7.21 34.43
CA THR A 26 33.75 6.55 33.12
C THR A 26 34.34 7.42 32.01
N LYS A 27 33.99 8.71 31.96
CA LYS A 27 34.58 9.67 31.00
C LYS A 27 36.09 9.76 31.16
N ALA A 28 36.58 9.96 32.39
CA ALA A 28 38.01 10.09 32.64
C ALA A 28 38.79 8.83 32.23
N ALA A 29 38.24 7.64 32.52
CA ALA A 29 38.85 6.38 32.14
C ALA A 29 38.83 6.15 30.62
N LEU A 30 37.78 6.55 29.92
CA LEU A 30 37.70 6.40 28.47
C LEU A 30 38.61 7.41 27.72
N CYS A 31 38.80 8.62 28.26
CA CYS A 31 39.70 9.64 27.70
C CYS A 31 41.16 9.46 28.12
N HIS A 32 41.48 8.46 28.95
CA HIS A 32 42.84 8.21 29.42
C HIS A 32 43.72 7.66 28.29
N GLN A 33 44.97 8.12 28.23
CA GLN A 33 45.98 7.61 27.30
C GLN A 33 46.62 6.34 27.86
N TYR A 34 46.11 5.19 27.43
CA TYR A 34 46.68 3.88 27.77
C TYR A 34 47.90 3.55 26.89
N ASP A 35 48.83 2.76 27.44
CA ASP A 35 50.00 2.26 26.69
C ASP A 35 49.59 1.47 25.44
N THR A 36 48.49 0.72 25.52
CA THR A 36 47.83 0.09 24.37
C THR A 36 46.55 0.87 24.06
N PRO A 37 46.32 1.33 22.82
CA PRO A 37 45.15 2.11 22.47
C PRO A 37 43.83 1.41 22.84
N LEU A 38 42.85 2.17 23.32
CA LEU A 38 41.58 1.63 23.83
C LEU A 38 40.81 0.80 22.79
N HIS A 39 40.89 1.15 21.50
CA HIS A 39 40.27 0.38 20.41
C HIS A 39 40.82 -1.05 20.27
N GLN A 40 42.05 -1.31 20.77
CA GLN A 40 42.66 -2.65 20.78
C GLN A 40 42.35 -3.42 22.06
N GLN A 41 41.86 -2.74 23.11
CA GLN A 41 41.55 -3.32 24.41
C GLN A 41 40.04 -3.55 24.59
N LEU A 42 39.48 -4.43 23.76
CA LEU A 42 38.04 -4.68 23.65
C LEU A 42 37.35 -4.99 24.99
N LYS A 43 37.98 -5.81 25.84
CA LYS A 43 37.45 -6.17 27.18
C LYS A 43 37.42 -4.98 28.13
N LEU A 44 38.40 -4.08 28.04
CA LEU A 44 38.48 -2.90 28.90
C LEU A 44 37.39 -1.91 28.52
N GLN A 45 37.20 -1.64 27.22
CA GLN A 45 36.15 -0.72 26.76
C GLN A 45 34.75 -1.16 27.23
N HIS A 46 34.44 -2.46 27.13
CA HIS A 46 33.19 -3.02 27.64
C HIS A 46 33.06 -2.85 29.17
N LEU A 47 34.13 -3.14 29.93
CA LEU A 47 34.15 -2.99 31.38
C LEU A 47 33.94 -1.54 31.83
N LEU A 48 34.53 -0.57 31.10
CA LEU A 48 34.41 0.85 31.40
C LEU A 48 33.00 1.39 31.13
N LEU A 49 32.32 0.89 30.09
CA LEU A 49 30.95 1.28 29.76
C LEU A 49 29.88 0.50 30.56
N GLY A 50 30.23 -0.65 31.14
CA GLY A 50 29.33 -1.49 31.93
C GLY A 50 28.57 -0.74 33.05
N PRO A 51 29.22 0.14 33.85
CA PRO A 51 28.52 0.97 34.82
C PRO A 51 27.42 1.84 34.20
N LEU A 52 27.66 2.42 33.03
CA LEU A 52 26.62 3.17 32.32
C LEU A 52 25.48 2.23 31.91
N GLN A 53 25.75 1.02 31.42
CA GLN A 53 24.68 0.05 31.13
C GLN A 53 23.82 -0.26 32.35
N GLU A 54 24.43 -0.45 33.52
CA GLU A 54 23.72 -0.74 34.78
C GLU A 54 22.77 0.40 35.19
N LEU A 55 23.13 1.67 34.93
CA LEU A 55 22.27 2.82 35.23
C LEU A 55 20.95 2.82 34.45
N SER A 56 20.88 2.13 33.31
CA SER A 56 19.63 1.99 32.53
C SER A 56 18.52 1.25 33.28
N SER A 57 18.87 0.45 34.29
CA SER A 57 17.90 -0.25 35.13
C SER A 57 17.31 0.61 36.25
N ILE A 58 17.82 1.84 36.44
CA ILE A 58 17.42 2.72 37.54
C ILE A 58 16.25 3.60 37.11
N LEU A 59 15.17 3.57 37.89
CA LEU A 59 13.90 4.27 37.61
C LEU A 59 13.93 5.78 37.89
N HIS A 60 15.01 6.29 38.48
CA HIS A 60 15.12 7.71 38.83
C HIS A 60 15.50 8.56 37.61
N PRO A 61 14.63 9.49 37.15
CA PRO A 61 14.85 10.24 35.91
C PRO A 61 16.09 11.13 35.95
N ASP A 62 16.44 11.68 37.11
CA ASP A 62 17.65 12.50 37.31
C ASP A 62 18.95 11.72 37.07
N ILE A 63 18.93 10.40 37.35
CA ILE A 63 20.07 9.50 37.12
C ILE A 63 20.18 9.12 35.65
N ARG A 64 19.05 8.78 35.03
CA ARG A 64 18.96 8.50 33.60
C ARG A 64 19.36 9.72 32.77
N GLN A 65 18.99 10.93 33.21
CA GLN A 65 19.42 12.18 32.57
C GLN A 65 20.95 12.33 32.58
N LYS A 66 21.59 12.23 33.75
CA LYS A 66 23.06 12.30 33.86
C LYS A 66 23.77 11.24 33.03
N GLN A 67 23.21 10.05 32.95
CA GLN A 67 23.73 8.95 32.14
C GLN A 67 23.69 9.29 30.64
N LEU A 68 22.57 9.81 30.13
CA LEU A 68 22.42 10.16 28.73
C LEU A 68 23.24 11.40 28.34
N GLU A 69 23.34 12.41 29.22
CA GLU A 69 24.27 13.53 29.04
C GLU A 69 25.73 13.04 28.97
N CYS A 70 26.08 12.03 29.78
CA CYS A 70 27.38 11.37 29.71
C CYS A 70 27.59 10.64 28.39
N ILE A 71 26.59 9.89 27.89
CA ILE A 71 26.67 9.22 26.58
C ILE A 71 26.86 10.24 25.46
N LEU A 72 26.08 11.32 25.46
CA LEU A 72 26.21 12.38 24.47
C LEU A 72 27.62 13.02 24.50
N THR A 73 28.15 13.27 25.70
CA THR A 73 29.53 13.77 25.86
C THR A 73 30.57 12.76 25.34
N ILE A 74 30.38 11.47 25.60
CA ILE A 74 31.25 10.40 25.11
C ILE A 74 31.24 10.37 23.58
N LEU A 75 30.05 10.45 22.96
CA LEU A 75 29.91 10.50 21.50
C LEU A 75 30.66 11.70 20.89
N HIS A 76 30.54 12.89 21.50
CA HIS A 76 31.25 14.08 21.03
C HIS A 76 32.77 14.03 21.22
N SER A 77 33.28 13.26 22.17
CA SER A 77 34.71 13.28 22.54
C SER A 77 35.52 12.12 21.98
N ILE A 78 34.95 10.90 21.96
CA ILE A 78 35.66 9.66 21.61
C ILE A 78 34.78 8.70 20.79
N GLY A 79 33.72 9.21 20.14
CA GLY A 79 32.81 8.40 19.31
C GLY A 79 33.54 7.64 18.19
N ASP A 80 34.64 8.20 17.68
CA ASP A 80 35.51 7.62 16.66
C ASP A 80 36.28 6.37 17.12
N VAL A 81 36.54 6.24 18.43
CA VAL A 81 37.33 5.13 19.01
C VAL A 81 36.43 4.03 19.60
N LEU A 82 35.11 4.19 19.51
CA LEU A 82 34.09 3.46 20.29
C LEU A 82 33.73 2.04 19.77
N HIS A 83 34.68 1.33 19.16
CA HIS A 83 34.53 0.01 18.50
C HIS A 83 33.55 -0.98 19.17
N GLN A 84 33.95 -1.71 20.23
CA GLN A 84 33.09 -2.71 20.88
C GLN A 84 32.18 -2.09 21.96
N GLY A 85 32.26 -0.78 22.16
CA GLY A 85 31.36 -0.06 23.06
C GLY A 85 30.02 0.32 22.42
N TRP A 86 29.91 0.27 21.09
CA TRP A 86 28.69 0.57 20.34
C TRP A 86 27.44 -0.20 20.81
N PRO A 87 27.47 -1.53 21.08
CA PRO A 87 26.31 -2.24 21.62
C PRO A 87 25.80 -1.63 22.94
N THR A 88 26.71 -1.26 23.84
CA THR A 88 26.37 -0.63 25.12
C THR A 88 25.79 0.77 24.91
N VAL A 89 26.41 1.59 24.05
CA VAL A 89 25.91 2.94 23.75
C VAL A 89 24.50 2.90 23.17
N LEU A 90 24.27 2.07 22.15
CA LEU A 90 22.96 1.90 21.53
C LEU A 90 21.93 1.34 22.52
N SER A 91 22.33 0.40 23.38
CA SER A 91 21.45 -0.14 24.42
C SER A 91 21.04 0.92 25.44
N VAL A 92 21.97 1.77 25.90
CA VAL A 92 21.65 2.88 26.82
C VAL A 92 20.70 3.89 26.19
N ILE A 93 20.95 4.28 24.93
CA ILE A 93 20.10 5.20 24.16
C ILE A 93 18.70 4.58 23.96
N GLY A 94 18.64 3.31 23.56
CA GLY A 94 17.41 2.58 23.27
C GLY A 94 16.62 2.08 24.49
N ALA A 95 17.18 2.24 25.69
CA ALA A 95 16.51 1.90 26.96
C ALA A 95 15.60 3.01 27.48
N VAL A 96 15.50 4.14 26.77
CA VAL A 96 14.55 5.21 27.11
C VAL A 96 13.13 4.75 26.82
N THR A 97 12.26 4.98 27.79
CA THR A 97 10.85 4.63 27.76
C THR A 97 9.98 5.87 27.86
N ASN A 98 8.73 5.76 27.41
CA ASN A 98 7.78 6.88 27.33
C ASN A 98 7.45 7.50 28.71
N ASP A 99 7.58 6.75 29.80
CA ASP A 99 7.30 7.18 31.17
C ASP A 99 8.40 8.05 31.80
N GLN A 100 9.57 8.16 31.18
CA GLN A 100 10.73 8.89 31.74
C GLN A 100 10.72 10.40 31.46
N GLY A 101 9.73 10.89 30.69
CA GLY A 101 9.51 12.32 30.43
C GLY A 101 10.24 12.87 29.20
N GLU A 102 9.74 14.01 28.70
CA GLU A 102 10.15 14.62 27.43
C GLU A 102 11.63 15.02 27.37
N SER A 103 12.20 15.58 28.45
CA SER A 103 13.61 16.02 28.43
C SER A 103 14.58 14.86 28.19
N LEU A 104 14.26 13.69 28.75
CA LEU A 104 15.09 12.51 28.66
C LEU A 104 15.05 11.89 27.27
N VAL A 105 13.84 11.82 26.69
CA VAL A 105 13.62 11.41 25.30
C VAL A 105 14.40 12.32 24.35
N ARG A 106 14.39 13.65 24.57
CA ARG A 106 15.15 14.60 23.73
C ARG A 106 16.65 14.37 23.76
N ILE A 107 17.26 14.19 24.94
CA ILE A 107 18.72 13.97 25.05
C ILE A 107 19.12 12.64 24.40
N ALA A 108 18.36 11.58 24.62
CA ALA A 108 18.63 10.30 24.00
C ALA A 108 18.43 10.34 22.47
N PHE A 109 17.41 11.07 22.00
CA PHE A 109 17.19 11.25 20.57
C PHE A 109 18.30 12.07 19.90
N GLN A 110 18.80 13.13 20.54
CA GLN A 110 19.98 13.87 20.08
C GLN A 110 21.19 12.95 19.93
N SER A 111 21.39 12.04 20.89
CA SER A 111 22.45 11.04 20.81
C SER A 111 22.26 10.12 19.59
N LEU A 112 21.03 9.64 19.34
CA LEU A 112 20.74 8.83 18.15
C LEU A 112 20.96 9.60 16.84
N GLN A 113 20.55 10.88 16.77
CA GLN A 113 20.76 11.71 15.58
C GLN A 113 22.24 11.78 15.22
N LEU A 114 23.10 12.02 16.21
CA LEU A 114 24.55 12.05 16.04
C LEU A 114 25.11 10.69 15.59
N VAL A 115 24.57 9.59 16.14
CA VAL A 115 24.95 8.23 15.72
C VAL A 115 24.65 7.99 14.24
N VAL A 116 23.45 8.36 13.79
CA VAL A 116 23.01 8.14 12.40
C VAL A 116 23.73 9.08 11.43
N SER A 117 24.02 10.32 11.82
CA SER A 117 24.66 11.29 10.94
C SER A 117 26.16 11.08 10.77
N ASP A 118 26.87 10.78 11.87
CA ASP A 118 28.34 10.87 11.89
C ASP A 118 29.01 9.51 12.06
N PHE A 119 28.32 8.51 12.63
CA PHE A 119 28.97 7.30 13.13
C PHE A 119 28.57 5.99 12.46
N LEU A 120 27.60 5.98 11.53
CA LEU A 120 27.29 4.78 10.73
C LEU A 120 28.53 4.16 10.03
N PRO A 121 29.45 4.94 9.41
CA PRO A 121 30.60 4.38 8.71
C PRO A 121 31.64 3.69 9.59
N ILE A 122 31.70 4.04 10.88
CA ILE A 122 32.71 3.53 11.81
C ILE A 122 32.14 2.48 12.79
N MET A 123 30.81 2.38 12.87
CA MET A 123 30.13 1.44 13.73
C MET A 123 30.31 0.01 13.19
N PRO A 124 30.57 -0.99 14.06
CA PRO A 124 30.56 -2.40 13.66
C PRO A 124 29.27 -2.79 12.97
N CYS A 125 29.36 -3.59 11.90
CA CYS A 125 28.19 -3.89 11.07
C CYS A 125 27.14 -4.71 11.84
N SER A 126 27.56 -5.55 12.80
CA SER A 126 26.67 -6.24 13.75
C SER A 126 25.77 -5.32 14.58
N CYS A 127 26.13 -4.04 14.75
CA CYS A 127 25.32 -3.07 15.48
C CYS A 127 24.27 -2.35 14.62
N LEU A 128 24.35 -2.46 13.29
CA LEU A 128 23.43 -1.76 12.38
C LEU A 128 21.97 -2.18 12.59
N GLN A 129 21.75 -3.48 12.87
CA GLN A 129 20.42 -3.97 13.23
C GLN A 129 19.87 -3.28 14.48
N VAL A 130 20.69 -3.19 15.54
CA VAL A 130 20.31 -2.54 16.79
C VAL A 130 20.05 -1.05 16.56
N CYS A 131 20.83 -0.39 15.70
CA CYS A 131 20.63 1.01 15.33
C CYS A 131 19.24 1.25 14.70
N VAL A 132 18.82 0.36 13.78
CA VAL A 132 17.48 0.37 13.18
C VAL A 132 16.40 0.21 14.25
N GLU A 133 16.54 -0.79 15.13
CA GLU A 133 15.57 -1.03 16.21
C GLU A 133 15.45 0.17 17.18
N VAL A 134 16.58 0.79 17.54
CA VAL A 134 16.58 1.99 18.39
C VAL A 134 15.88 3.15 17.68
N ALA A 135 16.17 3.40 16.41
CA ALA A 135 15.48 4.43 15.63
C ALA A 135 13.97 4.17 15.55
N ALA A 136 13.55 2.93 15.35
CA ALA A 136 12.14 2.55 15.31
C ALA A 136 11.41 2.75 16.65
N ARG A 137 12.10 2.51 17.79
CA ARG A 137 11.57 2.84 19.13
C ARG A 137 11.31 4.33 19.28
N PHE A 138 12.21 5.20 18.78
CA PHE A 138 11.94 6.64 18.72
C PHE A 138 10.86 7.01 17.70
N GLY A 139 10.66 6.21 16.65
CA GLY A 139 9.44 6.31 15.81
C GLY A 139 8.17 6.10 16.64
N SER A 140 8.20 5.14 17.56
CA SER A 140 7.05 4.71 18.38
C SER A 140 6.85 5.51 19.67
N GLN A 141 7.80 6.34 20.10
CA GLN A 141 7.62 7.11 21.35
C GLN A 141 6.46 8.09 21.24
N ASN A 142 5.79 8.41 22.35
CA ASN A 142 4.53 9.18 22.34
C ASN A 142 4.61 10.55 23.06
N GLN A 143 5.79 10.97 23.51
CA GLN A 143 6.00 12.23 24.21
C GLN A 143 6.02 13.42 23.26
N GLU A 144 6.72 13.31 22.12
CA GLU A 144 6.87 14.41 21.17
C GLU A 144 6.71 13.91 19.73
N LEU A 145 5.62 14.29 19.05
CA LEU A 145 5.34 13.82 17.68
C LEU A 145 6.50 14.09 16.70
N ASN A 146 7.17 15.23 16.83
CA ASN A 146 8.29 15.59 15.95
C ASN A 146 9.46 14.60 16.04
N ILE A 147 9.77 14.10 17.23
CA ILE A 147 10.80 13.08 17.43
C ILE A 147 10.43 11.80 16.67
N SER A 148 9.16 11.37 16.72
CA SER A 148 8.68 10.22 15.94
C SER A 148 8.87 10.40 14.44
N LEU A 149 8.48 11.56 13.92
CA LEU A 149 8.56 11.84 12.48
C LEU A 149 10.03 11.97 12.02
N THR A 150 10.88 12.62 12.82
CA THR A 150 12.32 12.70 12.53
C THR A 150 12.99 11.34 12.62
N ALA A 151 12.61 10.49 13.57
CA ALA A 151 13.14 9.12 13.70
C ALA A 151 12.78 8.25 12.49
N ILE A 152 11.58 8.39 11.93
CA ILE A 152 11.22 7.75 10.65
C ILE A 152 12.12 8.26 9.51
N GLY A 153 12.44 9.55 9.50
CA GLY A 153 13.45 10.10 8.59
C GLY A 153 14.84 9.51 8.79
N LEU A 154 15.25 9.20 10.03
CA LEU A 154 16.51 8.51 10.30
C LEU A 154 16.51 7.07 9.75
N LEU A 155 15.38 6.36 9.79
CA LEU A 155 15.25 5.03 9.16
C LEU A 155 15.48 5.10 7.64
N TRP A 156 14.99 6.16 6.97
CA TRP A 156 15.32 6.41 5.56
C TRP A 156 16.83 6.61 5.37
N ASN A 157 17.46 7.47 6.17
CA ASN A 157 18.91 7.73 6.08
C ASN A 157 19.75 6.46 6.29
N ILE A 158 19.35 5.60 7.23
CA ILE A 158 19.99 4.29 7.45
C ILE A 158 19.82 3.40 6.21
N SER A 159 18.64 3.40 5.57
CA SER A 159 18.42 2.65 4.33
C SER A 159 19.30 3.13 3.17
N ASP A 160 19.48 4.45 3.03
CA ASP A 160 20.38 5.02 2.02
C ASP A 160 21.85 4.64 2.31
N TYR A 161 22.25 4.63 3.59
CA TYR A 161 23.58 4.17 3.98
C TYR A 161 23.80 2.69 3.64
N PHE A 162 22.82 1.80 3.91
CA PHE A 162 22.90 0.39 3.52
C PHE A 162 23.06 0.21 2.01
N SER A 163 22.28 0.97 1.24
CA SER A 163 22.31 0.93 -0.22
C SER A 163 23.67 1.35 -0.79
N GLN A 164 24.22 2.48 -0.31
CA GLN A 164 25.49 3.03 -0.78
C GLN A 164 26.70 2.18 -0.38
N ASN A 165 26.61 1.39 0.69
CA ASN A 165 27.75 0.67 1.28
C ASN A 165 27.60 -0.86 1.23
N ARG A 166 26.74 -1.39 0.35
CA ARG A 166 26.39 -2.82 0.24
C ARG A 166 27.61 -3.76 0.34
N THR A 167 28.63 -3.55 -0.50
CA THR A 167 29.80 -4.43 -0.57
C THR A 167 30.57 -4.47 0.75
N SER A 168 30.89 -3.28 1.29
CA SER A 168 31.63 -3.15 2.55
C SER A 168 30.87 -3.78 3.72
N ILE A 169 29.57 -3.49 3.84
CA ILE A 169 28.73 -4.04 4.91
C ILE A 169 28.65 -5.56 4.81
N THR A 170 28.44 -6.10 3.59
CA THR A 170 28.33 -7.55 3.37
C THR A 170 29.61 -8.27 3.77
N GLU A 171 30.78 -7.79 3.34
CA GLU A 171 32.06 -8.39 3.69
C GLU A 171 32.33 -8.37 5.20
N ASN A 172 32.03 -7.26 5.87
CA ASN A 172 32.23 -7.12 7.31
C ASN A 172 31.27 -8.00 8.11
N LEU A 173 30.00 -8.09 7.72
CA LEU A 173 29.04 -9.00 8.36
C LEU A 173 29.44 -10.47 8.22
N VAL A 174 29.99 -10.88 7.07
CA VAL A 174 30.48 -12.26 6.88
C VAL A 174 31.66 -12.53 7.81
N LYS A 175 32.66 -11.63 7.87
CA LYS A 175 33.82 -11.75 8.77
C LYS A 175 33.42 -11.79 10.25
N GLU A 176 32.46 -10.97 10.66
CA GLU A 176 31.94 -10.96 12.03
C GLU A 176 31.12 -12.23 12.37
N SER A 177 30.48 -12.83 11.36
CA SER A 177 29.60 -14.01 11.50
C SER A 177 30.34 -15.36 11.48
N GLU A 178 31.57 -15.42 10.94
CA GLU A 178 32.41 -16.63 10.93
C GLU A 178 32.65 -17.23 12.34
N GLY A 179 32.56 -16.42 13.41
CA GLY A 179 32.62 -16.89 14.80
C GLY A 179 31.33 -17.50 15.37
N SER A 180 30.15 -17.15 14.82
CA SER A 180 28.82 -17.57 15.31
C SER A 180 28.12 -18.61 14.41
N MET A 181 28.49 -18.69 13.13
CA MET A 181 27.85 -19.57 12.14
C MET A 181 28.08 -21.07 12.35
N ALA A 182 29.08 -21.46 13.16
CA ALA A 182 29.33 -22.87 13.50
C ALA A 182 28.21 -23.51 14.35
N ALA A 183 27.40 -22.70 15.05
CA ALA A 183 26.31 -23.19 15.91
C ALA A 183 24.96 -23.29 15.19
N LEU A 184 24.66 -22.37 14.26
CA LEU A 184 23.36 -22.27 13.57
C LEU A 184 23.19 -23.23 12.39
N LYS A 185 24.30 -23.64 11.76
CA LYS A 185 24.29 -24.60 10.62
C LYS A 185 23.79 -26.01 10.98
N LYS A 186 23.54 -26.29 12.26
CA LYS A 186 23.08 -27.59 12.77
C LYS A 186 21.57 -27.81 12.66
N CYS A 187 20.77 -26.77 12.37
CA CYS A 187 19.30 -26.86 12.45
C CYS A 187 18.57 -26.95 11.10
N GLY A 188 19.28 -26.95 9.96
CA GLY A 188 18.66 -27.15 8.64
C GLY A 188 17.72 -26.03 8.16
N GLU A 189 17.62 -24.91 8.88
CA GLU A 189 16.84 -23.75 8.46
C GLU A 189 17.61 -22.92 7.41
N HIS A 190 16.92 -22.55 6.33
CA HIS A 190 17.41 -21.55 5.38
C HIS A 190 17.47 -20.19 6.08
N THR A 191 18.65 -19.80 6.56
CA THR A 191 18.88 -18.48 7.15
C THR A 191 19.05 -17.44 6.04
N LEU A 192 18.37 -16.30 6.16
CA LEU A 192 18.55 -15.16 5.27
C LEU A 192 20.01 -14.69 5.25
N PRO A 193 20.49 -14.11 4.13
CA PRO A 193 21.78 -13.44 4.09
C PRO A 193 21.88 -12.39 5.21
N PRO A 194 23.07 -12.19 5.83
CA PRO A 194 23.24 -11.19 6.89
C PRO A 194 22.86 -9.76 6.45
N PHE A 195 23.20 -9.37 5.22
CA PHE A 195 22.85 -8.06 4.68
C PHE A 195 21.33 -7.92 4.49
N ASP A 196 20.67 -8.93 3.93
CA ASP A 196 19.22 -8.97 3.74
C ASP A 196 18.47 -8.95 5.08
N SER A 197 19.05 -9.53 6.13
CA SER A 197 18.50 -9.48 7.49
C SER A 197 18.38 -8.04 8.02
N LEU A 198 19.33 -7.15 7.68
CA LEU A 198 19.24 -5.72 8.05
C LEU A 198 18.02 -5.06 7.40
N TRP A 199 17.77 -5.35 6.12
CA TRP A 199 16.60 -4.84 5.40
C TRP A 199 15.30 -5.41 5.96
N MET A 200 15.28 -6.69 6.31
CA MET A 200 14.10 -7.31 6.91
C MET A 200 13.72 -6.67 8.24
N VAL A 201 14.70 -6.35 9.08
CA VAL A 201 14.46 -5.62 10.34
C VAL A 201 13.92 -4.22 10.04
N LEU A 202 14.54 -3.49 9.12
CA LEU A 202 14.10 -2.15 8.73
C LEU A 202 12.67 -2.12 8.20
N HIS A 203 12.32 -3.04 7.29
CA HIS A 203 10.97 -3.14 6.73
C HIS A 203 9.94 -3.55 7.80
N THR A 204 10.30 -4.47 8.70
CA THR A 204 9.43 -4.91 9.80
C THR A 204 9.14 -3.77 10.77
N GLU A 205 10.17 -3.01 11.16
CA GLU A 205 10.04 -1.87 12.06
C GLU A 205 9.19 -0.74 11.44
N LEU A 206 9.41 -0.39 10.17
CA LEU A 206 8.55 0.55 9.46
C LEU A 206 7.10 0.03 9.34
N GLY A 207 6.92 -1.28 9.11
CA GLY A 207 5.61 -1.93 9.11
C GLY A 207 4.91 -1.87 10.47
N ASN A 208 5.64 -1.98 11.58
CA ASN A 208 5.12 -1.80 12.94
C ASN A 208 4.63 -0.36 13.17
N LEU A 209 5.36 0.63 12.68
CA LEU A 209 4.99 2.04 12.77
C LEU A 209 3.76 2.39 11.90
N CYS A 210 3.46 1.61 10.86
CA CYS A 210 2.25 1.77 10.04
C CYS A 210 0.95 1.49 10.79
N VAL A 211 1.01 0.92 12.00
CA VAL A 211 -0.16 0.68 12.86
C VAL A 211 -0.11 1.49 14.17
N ASP A 212 0.73 2.53 14.23
CA ASP A 212 0.79 3.46 15.35
C ASP A 212 -0.58 4.15 15.60
N PRO A 213 -0.97 4.44 16.85
CA PRO A 213 -2.22 5.14 17.14
C PRO A 213 -2.35 6.50 16.43
N ARG A 214 -1.23 7.17 16.14
CA ARG A 214 -1.20 8.53 15.56
C ARG A 214 -1.18 8.48 14.03
N PRO A 215 -2.14 9.11 13.33
CA PRO A 215 -2.22 9.09 11.87
C PRO A 215 -0.97 9.61 11.15
N ALA A 216 -0.35 10.67 11.69
CA ALA A 216 0.85 11.27 11.11
C ALA A 216 2.04 10.28 11.08
N VAL A 217 2.19 9.47 12.14
CA VAL A 217 3.23 8.44 12.23
C VAL A 217 2.95 7.32 11.23
N ARG A 218 1.72 6.81 11.17
CA ARG A 218 1.33 5.77 10.20
C ARG A 218 1.59 6.21 8.76
N LYS A 219 1.19 7.43 8.42
CA LYS A 219 1.38 7.99 7.08
C LYS A 219 2.86 8.11 6.73
N SER A 220 3.66 8.70 7.62
CA SER A 220 5.10 8.86 7.39
C SER A 220 5.80 7.50 7.27
N ALA A 221 5.50 6.56 8.16
CA ALA A 221 6.10 5.22 8.14
C ALA A 221 5.71 4.43 6.89
N GLY A 222 4.45 4.46 6.48
CA GLY A 222 3.99 3.78 5.27
C GLY A 222 4.62 4.37 4.01
N GLN A 223 4.72 5.69 3.91
CA GLN A 223 5.43 6.35 2.81
C GLN A 223 6.90 5.95 2.78
N THR A 224 7.61 6.01 3.91
CA THR A 224 9.01 5.59 4.00
C THR A 224 9.18 4.13 3.63
N LEU A 225 8.35 3.21 4.18
CA LEU A 225 8.41 1.76 3.87
C LEU A 225 8.34 1.49 2.37
N PHE A 226 7.29 1.97 1.70
CA PHE A 226 7.10 1.68 0.28
C PHE A 226 8.13 2.41 -0.59
N THR A 227 8.62 3.58 -0.18
CA THR A 227 9.68 4.29 -0.89
C THR A 227 11.01 3.53 -0.75
N THR A 228 11.33 3.02 0.44
CA THR A 228 12.54 2.22 0.69
C THR A 228 12.52 0.91 -0.12
N ILE A 229 11.39 0.18 -0.13
CA ILE A 229 11.23 -1.02 -0.97
C ILE A 229 11.36 -0.65 -2.46
N SER A 230 10.83 0.51 -2.85
CA SER A 230 10.88 0.97 -4.23
C SER A 230 12.30 1.31 -4.70
N ALA A 231 13.02 2.10 -3.92
CA ALA A 231 14.36 2.57 -4.24
C ALA A 231 15.40 1.45 -4.13
N HIS A 232 15.31 0.63 -3.08
CA HIS A 232 16.42 -0.25 -2.68
C HIS A 232 16.09 -1.74 -2.80
N GLY A 233 14.87 -2.13 -3.20
CA GLY A 233 14.46 -3.53 -3.25
C GLY A 233 15.22 -4.39 -4.27
N SER A 234 15.92 -3.81 -5.25
CA SER A 234 16.81 -4.56 -6.16
C SER A 234 18.07 -5.10 -5.48
N LEU A 235 18.39 -4.62 -4.26
CA LEU A 235 19.55 -5.08 -3.50
C LEU A 235 19.31 -6.43 -2.82
N LEU A 236 18.05 -6.80 -2.60
CA LEU A 236 17.66 -8.04 -1.93
C LEU A 236 17.86 -9.24 -2.84
N GLU A 237 18.23 -10.38 -2.25
CA GLU A 237 18.25 -11.65 -2.96
C GLU A 237 16.82 -12.10 -3.32
N GLN A 238 16.72 -12.89 -4.38
CA GLN A 238 15.46 -13.41 -4.90
C GLN A 238 14.64 -14.14 -3.82
N ASN A 239 15.27 -15.03 -3.02
CA ASN A 239 14.58 -15.78 -1.98
C ASN A 239 14.12 -14.89 -0.80
N THR A 240 14.77 -13.75 -0.57
CA THR A 240 14.37 -12.80 0.48
C THR A 240 13.01 -12.18 0.18
N TRP A 241 12.63 -12.04 -1.10
CA TRP A 241 11.30 -11.54 -1.48
C TRP A 241 10.14 -12.39 -0.96
N GLN A 242 10.35 -13.71 -0.82
CA GLN A 242 9.37 -14.56 -0.16
C GLN A 242 9.14 -14.09 1.29
N THR A 243 10.22 -13.80 2.02
CA THR A 243 10.14 -13.29 3.40
C THR A 243 9.50 -11.89 3.43
N VAL A 244 9.83 -10.99 2.50
CA VAL A 244 9.20 -9.66 2.39
C VAL A 244 7.68 -9.78 2.23
N LEU A 245 7.20 -10.64 1.34
CA LEU A 245 5.77 -10.85 1.14
C LEU A 245 5.08 -11.37 2.40
N TRP A 246 5.60 -12.47 2.96
CA TRP A 246 4.89 -13.23 3.99
C TRP A 246 5.11 -12.74 5.42
N GLN A 247 6.22 -12.05 5.69
CA GLN A 247 6.55 -11.56 7.04
C GLN A 247 6.39 -10.04 7.19
N VAL A 248 6.35 -9.28 6.09
CA VAL A 248 6.18 -7.82 6.14
C VAL A 248 4.86 -7.38 5.49
N LEU A 249 4.69 -7.59 4.19
CA LEU A 249 3.62 -6.93 3.43
C LEU A 249 2.22 -7.48 3.74
N PHE A 250 2.03 -8.79 3.70
CA PHE A 250 0.72 -9.38 4.01
C PHE A 250 0.33 -9.23 5.50
N PRO A 251 1.24 -9.46 6.47
CA PRO A 251 0.94 -9.16 7.87
C PRO A 251 0.57 -7.69 8.11
N LEU A 252 1.21 -6.75 7.40
CA LEU A 252 0.85 -5.34 7.47
C LEU A 252 -0.59 -5.10 6.98
N LEU A 253 -0.96 -5.64 5.81
CA LEU A 253 -2.32 -5.49 5.28
C LEU A 253 -3.38 -6.08 6.23
N ASP A 254 -3.11 -7.24 6.82
CA ASP A 254 -4.02 -7.88 7.77
C ASP A 254 -4.19 -7.05 9.04
N ARG A 255 -3.09 -6.59 9.66
CA ARG A 255 -3.13 -5.74 10.87
C ARG A 255 -3.88 -4.43 10.61
N VAL A 256 -3.64 -3.77 9.48
CA VAL A 256 -4.34 -2.52 9.12
C VAL A 256 -5.83 -2.78 8.86
N LYS A 257 -6.19 -3.89 8.20
CA LYS A 257 -7.58 -4.28 7.99
C LYS A 257 -8.31 -4.51 9.32
N GLN A 258 -7.70 -5.23 10.25
CA GLN A 258 -8.27 -5.50 11.58
C GLN A 258 -8.48 -4.21 12.38
N LEU A 259 -7.45 -3.36 12.49
CA LEU A 259 -7.53 -2.10 13.21
C LEU A 259 -8.54 -1.14 12.58
N SER A 260 -8.56 -1.02 11.26
CA SER A 260 -9.54 -0.22 10.53
C SER A 260 -10.97 -0.70 10.73
N SER A 261 -11.21 -2.01 10.85
CA SER A 261 -12.55 -2.56 11.06
C SER A 261 -13.03 -2.40 12.50
N SER A 262 -12.09 -2.32 13.45
CA SER A 262 -12.37 -2.07 14.88
C SER A 262 -12.49 -0.59 15.23
N ALA A 263 -12.09 0.32 14.33
CA ALA A 263 -12.08 1.75 14.56
C ALA A 263 -13.51 2.27 14.73
N SER A 264 -13.77 3.00 15.82
CA SER A 264 -15.09 3.55 16.08
C SER A 264 -15.43 4.68 15.09
N GLY A 265 -16.65 4.66 14.55
CA GLY A 265 -17.26 5.83 13.90
C GLY A 265 -17.65 6.93 14.91
N ARG A 266 -17.55 6.65 16.23
CA ARG A 266 -17.81 7.61 17.31
C ARG A 266 -16.54 8.40 17.65
N LYS A 267 -16.73 9.72 17.87
CA LYS A 267 -15.68 10.70 18.20
C LYS A 267 -15.14 10.46 19.61
N ASP A 268 -13.82 10.56 19.79
CA ASP A 268 -13.24 10.76 21.12
C ASP A 268 -13.56 12.19 21.57
N SER A 269 -14.59 12.33 22.40
CA SER A 269 -15.05 13.62 22.91
C SER A 269 -14.11 14.13 23.99
N ASN A 270 -13.08 14.90 23.61
CA ASN A 270 -12.38 15.82 24.51
C ASN A 270 -11.94 17.07 23.72
N GLY A 271 -12.79 18.10 23.68
CA GLY A 271 -12.36 19.45 23.27
C GLY A 271 -13.39 20.27 22.49
N ALA A 272 -14.06 21.19 23.21
CA ALA A 272 -14.60 22.50 22.82
C ALA A 272 -15.24 22.73 21.42
N ASN A 273 -16.49 23.23 21.49
CA ASN A 273 -17.25 23.96 20.48
C ASN A 273 -16.42 24.71 19.42
N ILE A 274 -16.36 24.17 18.20
CA ILE A 274 -16.24 24.96 16.97
C ILE A 274 -17.22 24.38 15.95
N LEU A 275 -18.21 25.17 15.55
CA LEU A 275 -19.14 24.83 14.48
C LEU A 275 -18.44 25.00 13.12
N MET A 276 -18.67 24.04 12.22
CA MET A 276 -18.30 24.03 10.79
C MET A 276 -16.81 23.74 10.48
N HIS A 277 -16.40 22.46 10.55
CA HIS A 277 -15.37 21.79 9.70
C HIS A 277 -15.06 20.32 10.09
N HIS A 278 -15.98 19.62 10.78
CA HIS A 278 -15.66 18.45 11.61
C HIS A 278 -16.11 17.10 10.99
N SER A 279 -16.04 16.98 9.66
CA SER A 279 -16.33 15.74 8.93
C SER A 279 -15.08 14.88 8.68
N ARG A 280 -13.86 15.44 8.77
CA ARG A 280 -12.60 14.75 8.42
C ARG A 280 -11.94 13.96 9.57
N ASP A 281 -12.40 14.11 10.81
CA ASP A 281 -11.61 13.69 11.99
C ASP A 281 -12.11 12.43 12.71
N THR A 282 -12.89 11.57 12.07
CA THR A 282 -13.23 10.28 12.70
C THR A 282 -12.04 9.33 12.64
N ALA A 283 -11.84 8.52 13.69
CA ALA A 283 -10.82 7.48 13.70
C ALA A 283 -10.97 6.54 12.49
N GLU A 284 -12.21 6.23 12.12
CA GLU A 284 -12.57 5.47 10.91
C GLU A 284 -11.96 6.06 9.63
N LYS A 285 -12.05 7.38 9.41
CA LYS A 285 -11.48 8.03 8.20
C LYS A 285 -9.96 8.01 8.20
N GLN A 286 -9.33 8.25 9.34
CA GLN A 286 -7.86 8.20 9.45
C GLN A 286 -7.31 6.77 9.24
N TRP A 287 -8.07 5.74 9.63
CA TRP A 287 -7.74 4.35 9.33
C TRP A 287 -8.05 3.98 7.87
N ALA A 288 -9.10 4.55 7.27
CA ALA A 288 -9.36 4.43 5.84
C ALA A 288 -8.17 4.95 5.02
N GLU A 289 -7.63 6.13 5.32
CA GLU A 289 -6.42 6.67 4.67
C GLU A 289 -5.23 5.71 4.78
N THR A 290 -5.05 5.10 5.96
CA THR A 290 -3.96 4.14 6.20
C THR A 290 -4.16 2.88 5.36
N ARG A 291 -5.38 2.33 5.33
CA ARG A 291 -5.73 1.15 4.53
C ARG A 291 -5.53 1.39 3.04
N VAL A 292 -5.90 2.57 2.54
CA VAL A 292 -5.65 3.01 1.17
C VAL A 292 -4.15 3.05 0.88
N LEU A 293 -3.37 3.71 1.75
CA LEU A 293 -1.92 3.84 1.59
C LEU A 293 -1.24 2.46 1.51
N THR A 294 -1.56 1.55 2.44
CA THR A 294 -0.92 0.24 2.49
C THR A 294 -1.35 -0.67 1.35
N LEU A 295 -2.63 -0.69 0.96
CA LEU A 295 -3.11 -1.51 -0.15
C LEU A 295 -2.47 -1.06 -1.47
N ALA A 296 -2.47 0.25 -1.74
CA ALA A 296 -1.83 0.81 -2.93
C ALA A 296 -0.32 0.57 -2.94
N GLY A 297 0.34 0.71 -1.79
CA GLY A 297 1.77 0.43 -1.65
C GLY A 297 2.11 -1.02 -2.00
N VAL A 298 1.38 -2.00 -1.47
CA VAL A 298 1.60 -3.42 -1.78
C VAL A 298 1.29 -3.73 -3.24
N ALA A 299 0.18 -3.23 -3.79
CA ALA A 299 -0.16 -3.41 -5.21
C ALA A 299 0.95 -2.88 -6.14
N ARG A 300 1.53 -1.71 -5.82
CA ARG A 300 2.66 -1.13 -6.55
C ARG A 300 3.91 -1.99 -6.46
N VAL A 301 4.24 -2.51 -5.28
CA VAL A 301 5.39 -3.43 -5.11
C VAL A 301 5.21 -4.67 -5.98
N PHE A 302 4.00 -5.24 -6.03
CA PHE A 302 3.68 -6.37 -6.91
C PHE A 302 3.91 -6.06 -8.39
N ASN A 303 3.52 -4.87 -8.85
CA ASN A 303 3.72 -4.48 -10.24
C ASN A 303 5.20 -4.23 -10.55
N MET A 304 5.88 -3.45 -9.72
CA MET A 304 7.27 -3.03 -9.96
C MET A 304 8.28 -4.18 -9.79
N LYS A 305 8.01 -5.16 -8.92
CA LYS A 305 8.89 -6.30 -8.68
C LYS A 305 8.36 -7.60 -9.29
N ARG A 306 7.37 -7.51 -10.17
CA ARG A 306 6.67 -8.64 -10.78
C ARG A 306 7.62 -9.72 -11.32
N GLN A 307 8.68 -9.32 -12.02
CA GLN A 307 9.66 -10.27 -12.59
C GLN A 307 10.31 -11.12 -11.50
N VAL A 308 10.84 -10.50 -10.45
CA VAL A 308 11.43 -11.21 -9.31
C VAL A 308 10.38 -12.03 -8.59
N LEU A 309 9.17 -11.50 -8.38
CA LEU A 309 8.10 -12.21 -7.68
C LEU A 309 7.62 -13.46 -8.45
N HIS A 310 7.56 -13.41 -9.78
CA HIS A 310 7.09 -14.53 -10.61
C HIS A 310 8.02 -15.74 -10.53
N THR A 311 9.32 -15.49 -10.31
CA THR A 311 10.30 -16.56 -10.07
C THR A 311 10.12 -17.30 -8.73
N LEU A 312 9.28 -16.80 -7.82
CA LEU A 312 8.98 -17.45 -6.55
C LEU A 312 7.97 -18.58 -6.79
N GLY A 313 8.27 -19.77 -6.27
CA GLY A 313 7.39 -20.94 -6.44
C GLY A 313 5.98 -20.77 -5.84
N ASP A 314 5.78 -19.86 -4.89
CA ASP A 314 4.51 -19.55 -4.25
C ASP A 314 3.84 -18.27 -4.77
N PHE A 315 4.32 -17.70 -5.88
CA PHE A 315 3.74 -16.49 -6.49
C PHE A 315 2.22 -16.60 -6.75
N PRO A 316 1.66 -17.72 -7.26
CA PRO A 316 0.21 -17.82 -7.44
C PRO A 316 -0.59 -17.65 -6.15
N ARG A 317 -0.05 -18.13 -5.02
CA ARG A 317 -0.65 -17.94 -3.70
C ARG A 317 -0.59 -16.48 -3.27
N ALA A 318 0.56 -15.83 -3.46
CA ALA A 318 0.73 -14.42 -3.15
C ALA A 318 -0.20 -13.53 -4.00
N TRP A 319 -0.31 -13.81 -5.30
CA TRP A 319 -1.24 -13.14 -6.21
C TRP A 319 -2.70 -13.29 -5.75
N ALA A 320 -3.12 -14.52 -5.42
CA ALA A 320 -4.46 -14.79 -4.93
C ALA A 320 -4.77 -14.00 -3.64
N LEU A 321 -3.82 -13.95 -2.72
CA LEU A 321 -3.98 -13.24 -1.45
C LEU A 321 -4.06 -11.72 -1.64
N LEU A 322 -3.25 -11.14 -2.54
CA LEU A 322 -3.37 -9.72 -2.90
C LEU A 322 -4.77 -9.42 -3.47
N LEU A 323 -5.26 -10.24 -4.38
CA LEU A 323 -6.58 -10.10 -4.96
C LEU A 323 -7.69 -10.21 -3.91
N GLU A 324 -7.54 -11.07 -2.90
CA GLU A 324 -8.47 -11.17 -1.77
C GLU A 324 -8.50 -9.88 -0.93
N PHE A 325 -7.34 -9.27 -0.66
CA PHE A 325 -7.28 -7.97 0.02
C PHE A 325 -7.94 -6.85 -0.79
N ILE A 326 -7.76 -6.86 -2.11
CA ILE A 326 -8.42 -5.94 -3.05
C ILE A 326 -9.93 -6.15 -3.01
N GLU A 327 -10.39 -7.39 -3.15
CA GLU A 327 -11.81 -7.77 -3.12
C GLU A 327 -12.48 -7.30 -1.81
N SER A 328 -11.87 -7.65 -0.68
CA SER A 328 -12.36 -7.26 0.65
C SER A 328 -12.37 -5.74 0.88
N SER A 329 -11.50 -4.99 0.20
CA SER A 329 -11.45 -3.53 0.30
C SER A 329 -12.42 -2.85 -0.65
N ALA A 330 -12.58 -3.38 -1.87
CA ALA A 330 -13.58 -2.94 -2.85
C ALA A 330 -15.02 -3.12 -2.34
N LEU A 331 -15.26 -4.15 -1.52
CA LEU A 331 -16.57 -4.43 -0.90
C LEU A 331 -16.75 -3.78 0.48
N SER A 332 -15.84 -2.90 0.90
CA SER A 332 -15.99 -2.18 2.16
C SER A 332 -17.00 -1.01 2.07
N HIS A 333 -17.59 -0.64 3.19
CA HIS A 333 -18.54 0.48 3.26
C HIS A 333 -17.89 1.87 3.13
N SER A 334 -16.56 1.96 3.18
CA SER A 334 -15.84 3.21 2.96
C SER A 334 -15.66 3.47 1.48
N ALA A 335 -16.32 4.49 0.95
CA ALA A 335 -16.23 4.88 -0.47
C ALA A 335 -14.79 5.21 -0.91
N GLU A 336 -13.96 5.72 0.01
CA GLU A 336 -12.55 6.02 -0.25
C GLU A 336 -11.72 4.73 -0.39
N VAL A 337 -11.89 3.78 0.54
CA VAL A 337 -11.21 2.48 0.52
C VAL A 337 -11.66 1.65 -0.68
N SER A 338 -12.97 1.62 -0.96
CA SER A 338 -13.51 0.83 -2.06
C SER A 338 -13.04 1.33 -3.42
N LEU A 339 -13.02 2.65 -3.63
CA LEU A 339 -12.50 3.25 -4.85
C LEU A 339 -10.98 3.03 -4.99
N ALA A 340 -10.21 3.19 -3.90
CA ALA A 340 -8.78 2.94 -3.92
C ALA A 340 -8.45 1.48 -4.26
N ALA A 341 -9.23 0.53 -3.75
CA ALA A 341 -9.04 -0.89 -4.05
C ALA A 341 -9.19 -1.17 -5.56
N LEU A 342 -10.18 -0.56 -6.23
CA LEU A 342 -10.33 -0.67 -7.68
C LEU A 342 -9.19 -0.01 -8.45
N LYS A 343 -8.65 1.11 -7.98
CA LYS A 343 -7.45 1.72 -8.57
C LYS A 343 -6.23 0.81 -8.42
N SER A 344 -6.04 0.19 -7.26
CA SER A 344 -4.99 -0.82 -7.05
C SER A 344 -5.20 -2.05 -7.92
N PHE A 345 -6.45 -2.48 -8.13
CA PHE A 345 -6.76 -3.54 -9.08
C PHE A 345 -6.36 -3.15 -10.51
N GLN A 346 -6.74 -1.96 -10.98
CA GLN A 346 -6.34 -1.45 -12.30
C GLN A 346 -4.81 -1.42 -12.45
N GLU A 347 -4.09 -0.92 -11.45
CA GLU A 347 -2.62 -0.83 -11.46
C GLU A 347 -1.96 -2.20 -11.68
N ILE A 348 -2.46 -3.28 -11.07
CA ILE A 348 -1.89 -4.63 -11.24
C ILE A 348 -2.29 -5.33 -12.55
N LEU A 349 -3.35 -4.86 -13.23
CA LEU A 349 -3.75 -5.36 -14.55
C LEU A 349 -2.83 -4.84 -15.66
N HIS A 350 -2.32 -3.62 -15.50
CA HIS A 350 -1.37 -3.04 -16.43
C HIS A 350 0.00 -3.65 -16.17
N ILE A 351 0.37 -4.67 -16.96
CA ILE A 351 1.74 -5.14 -17.03
C ILE A 351 2.55 -3.99 -17.63
N ASN A 352 3.28 -3.25 -16.79
CA ASN A 352 4.17 -2.21 -17.25
C ASN A 352 5.23 -2.83 -18.16
N LYS A 353 5.07 -2.66 -19.48
CA LYS A 353 6.15 -2.96 -20.43
C LYS A 353 7.21 -1.85 -20.46
N GLU A 354 6.98 -0.68 -19.85
CA GLU A 354 7.79 0.54 -20.05
C GLU A 354 8.03 1.44 -18.81
N SER A 355 7.66 1.07 -17.58
CA SER A 355 7.65 2.03 -16.45
C SER A 355 8.96 2.17 -15.67
N THR A 356 10.06 2.55 -16.32
CA THR A 356 11.21 3.15 -15.64
C THR A 356 11.25 4.67 -15.76
N GLU A 357 10.51 5.29 -16.70
CA GLU A 357 10.69 6.73 -17.01
C GLU A 357 9.64 7.69 -16.42
N ASP A 358 8.45 7.22 -16.01
CA ASP A 358 7.37 8.12 -15.55
C ASP A 358 7.30 8.30 -14.02
N LEU A 359 7.93 7.40 -13.24
CA LEU A 359 8.00 7.53 -11.79
C LEU A 359 8.93 8.67 -11.34
N ASP A 360 9.96 9.00 -12.13
CA ASP A 360 10.86 10.11 -11.83
C ASP A 360 10.16 11.48 -11.92
N LYS A 361 9.10 11.61 -12.73
CA LYS A 361 8.41 12.91 -12.93
C LYS A 361 7.44 13.28 -11.82
N LEU A 362 6.90 12.31 -11.08
CA LEU A 362 5.95 12.56 -10.00
C LEU A 362 6.62 12.91 -8.66
N PHE A 363 7.92 12.66 -8.52
CA PHE A 363 8.67 12.89 -7.27
C PHE A 363 9.87 13.85 -7.41
N ALA A 364 10.21 14.32 -8.63
CA ALA A 364 11.33 15.24 -8.89
C ALA A 364 11.06 16.73 -8.65
N ASN A 365 10.31 17.10 -7.61
CA ASN A 365 10.41 18.46 -7.05
C ASN A 365 11.40 18.46 -5.88
N GLY A 366 12.67 18.25 -6.23
CA GLY A 366 13.84 18.31 -5.36
C GLY A 366 15.11 18.18 -6.20
N LYS A 367 15.95 19.21 -6.20
CA LYS A 367 17.01 19.48 -7.20
C LYS A 367 18.15 18.45 -7.29
N ASP A 368 18.59 18.25 -8.54
CA ASP A 368 19.95 18.03 -9.06
C ASP A 368 20.94 17.08 -8.36
N LYS A 369 21.26 15.96 -9.02
CA LYS A 369 22.60 15.69 -9.61
C LYS A 369 22.63 14.35 -10.37
N LYS A 370 23.09 14.42 -11.63
CA LYS A 370 23.42 13.27 -12.50
C LYS A 370 24.53 12.41 -11.87
N LEU A 371 24.35 11.09 -11.82
CA LEU A 371 25.43 10.11 -11.82
C LEU A 371 25.01 8.91 -12.71
N GLN A 372 25.91 8.49 -13.59
CA GLN A 372 25.72 7.41 -14.57
C GLN A 372 25.76 6.03 -13.88
N ALA A 373 24.84 5.13 -14.23
CA ALA A 373 24.90 3.71 -13.88
C ALA A 373 25.60 2.90 -15.00
N PRO A 374 26.36 1.82 -14.69
CA PRO A 374 26.99 0.96 -15.70
C PRO A 374 25.99 -0.02 -16.32
N SER A 375 26.22 -0.33 -17.59
CA SER A 375 25.44 -1.21 -18.46
C SER A 375 25.30 -2.64 -17.94
N GLU A 376 24.06 -3.13 -17.85
CA GLU A 376 23.73 -4.54 -17.58
C GLU A 376 23.95 -5.41 -18.82
N GLU A 377 24.77 -6.44 -18.68
CA GLU A 377 24.96 -7.51 -19.68
C GLU A 377 23.74 -8.44 -19.69
N LYS A 378 23.13 -8.60 -20.88
CA LYS A 378 22.03 -9.53 -21.13
C LYS A 378 22.56 -10.96 -21.16
N ILE A 379 22.11 -11.80 -20.23
CA ILE A 379 22.28 -13.25 -20.30
C ILE A 379 21.00 -13.86 -20.89
N ASN A 380 21.13 -14.46 -22.07
CA ASN A 380 20.10 -15.27 -22.70
C ASN A 380 20.01 -16.63 -22.00
N HIS A 381 18.83 -16.99 -21.48
CA HIS A 381 18.48 -18.38 -21.20
C HIS A 381 17.27 -18.76 -22.04
N GLU A 382 17.53 -19.56 -23.09
CA GLU A 382 16.52 -20.34 -23.79
C GLU A 382 16.21 -21.60 -22.95
N GLY A 383 14.96 -21.72 -22.51
CA GLY A 383 14.41 -22.90 -21.86
C GLY A 383 12.88 -22.84 -21.93
N GLU A 384 12.27 -23.74 -22.69
CA GLU A 384 10.83 -23.79 -22.95
C GLU A 384 10.00 -24.27 -21.74
N ILE A 385 9.09 -23.39 -21.29
CA ILE A 385 7.69 -23.56 -20.79
C ILE A 385 7.43 -24.40 -19.51
N PRO A 386 7.02 -23.72 -18.42
CA PRO A 386 5.65 -23.85 -17.85
C PRO A 386 4.91 -22.50 -17.61
N GLU A 387 5.47 -21.36 -18.01
CA GLU A 387 4.97 -20.01 -17.64
C GLU A 387 3.54 -19.70 -18.14
N LEU A 388 3.14 -20.23 -19.29
CA LEU A 388 1.84 -19.94 -19.93
C LEU A 388 0.64 -20.42 -19.11
N ASP A 389 0.72 -21.57 -18.46
CA ASP A 389 -0.41 -22.17 -17.73
C ASP A 389 -0.61 -21.49 -16.37
N ASN A 390 0.50 -21.17 -15.69
CA ASN A 390 0.47 -20.34 -14.48
C ASN A 390 -0.16 -18.98 -14.77
N ASP A 391 0.26 -18.27 -15.81
CA ASP A 391 -0.33 -16.97 -16.16
C ASP A 391 -1.84 -17.05 -16.44
N MET A 392 -2.31 -18.08 -17.14
CA MET A 392 -3.76 -18.27 -17.35
C MET A 392 -4.53 -18.45 -16.02
N THR A 393 -3.99 -19.20 -15.05
CA THR A 393 -4.64 -19.37 -13.74
C THR A 393 -4.66 -18.06 -12.94
N LEU A 394 -3.59 -17.26 -12.98
CA LEU A 394 -3.50 -15.95 -12.32
C LEU A 394 -4.58 -15.00 -12.83
N TRP A 395 -4.73 -14.89 -14.15
CA TRP A 395 -5.70 -14.01 -14.78
C TRP A 395 -7.13 -14.53 -14.68
N SER A 396 -7.32 -15.85 -14.60
CA SER A 396 -8.61 -16.45 -14.26
C SER A 396 -9.04 -16.10 -12.83
N ASN A 397 -8.10 -16.05 -11.88
CA ASN A 397 -8.38 -15.59 -10.53
C ASN A 397 -8.73 -14.09 -10.50
N ALA A 398 -8.01 -13.25 -11.26
CA ALA A 398 -8.33 -11.81 -11.39
C ALA A 398 -9.73 -11.58 -11.98
N TRP A 399 -10.13 -12.36 -12.99
CA TRP A 399 -11.48 -12.35 -13.54
C TRP A 399 -12.55 -12.76 -12.53
N ARG A 400 -12.30 -13.83 -11.77
CA ARG A 400 -13.19 -14.26 -10.69
C ARG A 400 -13.39 -13.14 -9.67
N VAL A 401 -12.33 -12.47 -9.27
CA VAL A 401 -12.39 -11.35 -8.31
C VAL A 401 -13.12 -10.15 -8.90
N TRP A 402 -12.83 -9.75 -10.13
CA TRP A 402 -13.57 -8.68 -10.82
C TRP A 402 -15.07 -8.96 -10.87
N LEU A 403 -15.44 -10.20 -11.25
CA LEU A 403 -16.84 -10.64 -11.27
C LEU A 403 -17.47 -10.64 -9.89
N SER A 404 -16.75 -11.08 -8.87
CA SER A 404 -17.24 -11.10 -7.49
C SER A 404 -17.51 -9.68 -6.99
N ILE A 405 -16.55 -8.76 -7.17
CA ILE A 405 -16.70 -7.34 -6.84
C ILE A 405 -17.89 -6.74 -7.59
N GLY A 406 -17.95 -6.93 -8.91
CA GLY A 406 -19.00 -6.36 -9.73
C GLY A 406 -20.38 -6.91 -9.40
N THR A 407 -20.49 -8.21 -9.15
CA THR A 407 -21.76 -8.84 -8.78
C THR A 407 -22.22 -8.37 -7.41
N ALA A 408 -21.36 -8.42 -6.40
CA ALA A 408 -21.72 -8.05 -5.03
C ALA A 408 -22.01 -6.55 -4.90
N ALA A 409 -21.17 -5.68 -5.48
CA ALA A 409 -21.35 -4.23 -5.38
C ALA A 409 -22.60 -3.73 -6.14
N THR A 410 -22.98 -4.38 -7.25
CA THR A 410 -24.12 -3.96 -8.06
C THR A 410 -25.42 -4.72 -7.77
N THR A 411 -25.43 -5.59 -6.76
CA THR A 411 -26.66 -6.30 -6.36
C THR A 411 -27.64 -5.31 -5.71
N PRO A 412 -28.89 -5.21 -6.22
CA PRO A 412 -29.87 -4.33 -5.62
C PRO A 412 -30.24 -4.75 -4.19
N PRO A 413 -30.56 -3.80 -3.30
CA PRO A 413 -31.01 -4.12 -1.95
C PRO A 413 -32.38 -4.83 -1.92
N ASP A 414 -32.51 -5.86 -1.08
CA ASP A 414 -33.75 -6.64 -0.89
C ASP A 414 -34.83 -5.88 -0.06
N SER A 415 -34.41 -4.96 0.80
CA SER A 415 -35.28 -4.15 1.68
C SER A 415 -35.12 -2.64 1.46
N SER A 416 -36.19 -1.89 1.71
CA SER A 416 -36.25 -0.42 1.58
C SER A 416 -35.65 0.31 2.79
N ASP A 417 -34.68 -0.30 3.49
CA ASP A 417 -34.06 0.32 4.65
C ASP A 417 -33.04 1.37 4.21
N SER A 418 -33.13 2.55 4.81
CA SER A 418 -32.35 3.76 4.52
C SER A 418 -30.86 3.67 4.88
N SER A 419 -30.38 2.53 5.37
CA SER A 419 -28.99 2.30 5.79
C SER A 419 -28.14 1.52 4.77
N LEU A 420 -28.63 1.32 3.55
CA LEU A 420 -27.98 0.45 2.56
C LEU A 420 -26.99 1.24 1.67
N TYR A 421 -25.76 0.73 1.57
CA TYR A 421 -24.69 1.31 0.77
C TYR A 421 -24.96 1.11 -0.73
N ILE A 422 -25.17 2.20 -1.47
CA ILE A 422 -25.16 2.20 -2.93
C ILE A 422 -23.76 2.63 -3.39
N PRO A 423 -23.10 1.90 -4.31
CA PRO A 423 -21.78 2.27 -4.79
C PRO A 423 -21.78 3.65 -5.44
N SER A 424 -20.70 4.40 -5.22
CA SER A 424 -20.53 5.71 -5.82
C SER A 424 -20.30 5.60 -7.34
N GLN A 425 -20.66 6.64 -8.08
CA GLN A 425 -20.40 6.69 -9.53
C GLN A 425 -18.91 6.57 -9.89
N PRO A 426 -17.96 7.21 -9.17
CA PRO A 426 -16.54 6.98 -9.39
C PRO A 426 -16.13 5.51 -9.20
N PHE A 427 -16.70 4.82 -8.21
CA PHE A 427 -16.42 3.40 -7.96
C PHE A 427 -16.90 2.54 -9.14
N LEU A 428 -18.16 2.69 -9.56
CA LEU A 428 -18.72 1.94 -10.69
C LEU A 428 -17.94 2.22 -11.98
N THR A 429 -17.58 3.48 -12.21
CA THR A 429 -16.77 3.90 -13.36
C THR A 429 -15.41 3.18 -13.34
N ALA A 430 -14.69 3.20 -12.22
CA ALA A 430 -13.40 2.52 -12.09
C ALA A 430 -13.52 1.00 -12.28
N LEU A 431 -14.58 0.38 -11.76
CA LEU A 431 -14.83 -1.05 -11.92
C LEU A 431 -14.92 -1.41 -13.41
N ILE A 432 -15.74 -0.69 -14.17
CA ILE A 432 -15.91 -0.96 -15.60
C ILE A 432 -14.65 -0.62 -16.39
N GLN A 433 -13.94 0.46 -16.05
CA GLN A 433 -12.68 0.84 -16.70
C GLN A 433 -11.56 -0.21 -16.55
N SER A 434 -11.63 -1.06 -15.53
CA SER A 434 -10.66 -2.15 -15.37
C SER A 434 -10.88 -3.32 -16.35
N PHE A 435 -12.09 -3.45 -16.91
CA PHE A 435 -12.44 -4.58 -17.78
C PHE A 435 -11.60 -4.64 -19.07
N PRO A 436 -11.42 -3.56 -19.86
CA PRO A 436 -10.58 -3.59 -21.06
C PRO A 436 -9.18 -4.17 -20.83
N ALA A 437 -8.50 -3.74 -19.77
CA ALA A 437 -7.16 -4.23 -19.43
C ALA A 437 -7.19 -5.71 -19.00
N LEU A 438 -8.17 -6.09 -18.21
CA LEU A 438 -8.36 -7.48 -17.78
C LEU A 438 -8.67 -8.41 -18.96
N TYR A 439 -9.51 -7.95 -19.89
CA TYR A 439 -9.94 -8.71 -21.07
C TYR A 439 -8.74 -9.11 -21.93
N MET A 440 -7.74 -8.23 -22.10
CA MET A 440 -6.51 -8.54 -22.84
C MET A 440 -5.80 -9.81 -22.33
N HIS A 441 -5.89 -10.09 -21.03
CA HIS A 441 -5.26 -11.26 -20.43
C HIS A 441 -6.11 -12.53 -20.46
N ILE A 442 -7.43 -12.40 -20.58
CA ILE A 442 -8.38 -13.53 -20.53
C ILE A 442 -9.04 -13.85 -21.88
N LYS A 443 -8.77 -13.04 -22.91
CA LYS A 443 -9.35 -13.13 -24.25
C LYS A 443 -9.29 -14.55 -24.84
N SER A 444 -8.18 -15.25 -24.67
CA SER A 444 -7.98 -16.59 -25.23
C SER A 444 -8.96 -17.64 -24.70
N ARG A 445 -9.41 -17.49 -23.44
CA ARG A 445 -10.33 -18.42 -22.76
C ARG A 445 -11.74 -17.86 -22.55
N PHE A 446 -12.01 -16.65 -23.03
CA PHE A 446 -13.28 -15.96 -22.81
C PHE A 446 -14.41 -16.65 -23.59
N VAL A 447 -15.49 -17.04 -22.89
CA VAL A 447 -16.62 -17.81 -23.45
C VAL A 447 -17.97 -17.12 -23.24
N ALA A 448 -19.03 -17.62 -23.89
CA ALA A 448 -20.39 -17.07 -23.79
C ALA A 448 -20.88 -16.92 -22.34
N GLY A 449 -20.57 -17.89 -21.47
CA GLY A 449 -20.90 -17.80 -20.04
C GLY A 449 -20.20 -16.65 -19.30
N ASP A 450 -19.01 -16.25 -19.73
CA ASP A 450 -18.30 -15.08 -19.19
C ASP A 450 -18.93 -13.78 -19.71
N LEU A 451 -19.34 -13.75 -20.99
CA LEU A 451 -20.07 -12.62 -21.58
C LEU A 451 -21.39 -12.35 -20.84
N LEU A 452 -22.18 -13.39 -20.54
CA LEU A 452 -23.43 -13.22 -19.78
C LEU A 452 -23.19 -12.62 -18.39
N LYS A 453 -22.13 -13.05 -17.70
CA LYS A 453 -21.76 -12.49 -16.38
C LYS A 453 -21.31 -11.04 -16.50
N LEU A 454 -20.48 -10.71 -17.50
CA LEU A 454 -20.09 -9.33 -17.82
C LEU A 454 -21.33 -8.46 -18.07
N SER A 455 -22.21 -8.94 -18.96
CA SER A 455 -23.44 -8.27 -19.34
C SER A 455 -24.32 -7.94 -18.12
N SER A 456 -24.46 -8.90 -17.20
CA SER A 456 -25.17 -8.68 -15.94
C SER A 456 -24.52 -7.59 -15.09
N VAL A 457 -23.20 -7.54 -14.97
CA VAL A 457 -22.51 -6.50 -14.19
C VAL A 457 -22.69 -5.13 -14.85
N LEU A 458 -22.54 -5.02 -16.17
CA LEU A 458 -22.72 -3.75 -16.90
C LEU A 458 -24.15 -3.20 -16.76
N GLN A 459 -25.16 -4.05 -16.91
CA GLN A 459 -26.57 -3.67 -16.75
C GLN A 459 -26.86 -3.19 -15.33
N ARG A 460 -26.41 -3.93 -14.32
CA ARG A 460 -26.64 -3.57 -12.92
C ARG A 460 -25.89 -2.30 -12.51
N ALA A 461 -24.68 -2.09 -13.02
CA ALA A 461 -23.94 -0.85 -12.83
C ALA A 461 -24.69 0.37 -13.40
N LEU A 462 -25.24 0.27 -14.61
CA LEU A 462 -26.07 1.34 -15.20
C LEU A 462 -27.38 1.58 -14.47
N SER A 463 -27.92 0.54 -13.83
CA SER A 463 -29.16 0.61 -13.09
C SER A 463 -28.98 1.39 -11.78
N ALA A 464 -27.78 1.43 -11.22
CA ALA A 464 -27.51 2.09 -9.95
C ALA A 464 -27.75 3.61 -10.03
N PRO A 465 -28.58 4.18 -9.14
CA PRO A 465 -28.89 5.60 -9.18
C PRO A 465 -27.72 6.47 -8.72
N VAL A 466 -27.79 7.76 -9.04
CA VAL A 466 -26.81 8.76 -8.61
C VAL A 466 -27.34 9.49 -7.38
N HIS A 467 -26.49 9.72 -6.38
CA HIS A 467 -26.87 10.51 -5.22
C HIS A 467 -27.18 11.96 -5.63
N GLY A 468 -28.27 12.54 -5.10
CA GLY A 468 -28.73 13.89 -5.44
C GLY A 468 -27.65 14.96 -5.39
N ASP A 469 -26.85 14.99 -4.31
CA ASP A 469 -25.75 15.95 -4.13
C ASP A 469 -24.62 15.83 -5.16
N SER A 470 -24.41 14.63 -5.72
CA SER A 470 -23.39 14.39 -6.74
C SER A 470 -23.93 14.63 -8.15
N SER A 471 -25.26 14.70 -8.32
CA SER A 471 -25.91 14.87 -9.63
C SER A 471 -25.44 16.13 -10.39
N PRO A 472 -25.23 17.32 -9.80
CA PRO A 472 -24.83 18.50 -10.58
C PRO A 472 -23.41 18.41 -11.16
N PHE A 473 -22.56 17.53 -10.60
CA PHE A 473 -21.17 17.35 -11.02
C PHE A 473 -20.98 16.17 -11.96
N ILE A 474 -21.90 15.21 -11.92
CA ILE A 474 -21.87 14.00 -12.75
C ILE A 474 -22.76 14.19 -13.98
N MET A 475 -23.82 14.99 -13.85
CA MET A 475 -24.80 15.21 -14.89
C MET A 475 -24.51 16.53 -15.61
N PRO A 476 -24.34 16.49 -16.94
CA PRO A 476 -24.05 17.69 -17.71
C PRO A 476 -25.23 18.65 -17.68
N VAL A 477 -24.95 19.91 -17.32
CA VAL A 477 -25.94 20.99 -17.32
C VAL A 477 -25.97 21.61 -18.72
N GLY A 478 -26.90 21.16 -19.55
CA GLY A 478 -27.02 21.59 -20.94
C GLY A 478 -26.02 20.85 -21.86
N GLU A 479 -26.54 20.47 -23.03
CA GLU A 479 -25.95 19.57 -24.04
C GLU A 479 -25.82 18.07 -23.65
N VAL A 480 -26.02 17.25 -24.68
CA VAL A 480 -26.17 15.78 -24.73
C VAL A 480 -24.85 15.08 -24.39
N LEU A 481 -24.40 15.18 -23.14
CA LEU A 481 -23.14 14.61 -22.68
C LEU A 481 -23.38 13.33 -21.86
N LEU A 482 -22.57 12.31 -22.10
CA LEU A 482 -22.61 11.04 -21.40
C LEU A 482 -21.95 11.16 -20.02
N THR A 483 -22.39 10.34 -19.07
CA THR A 483 -21.66 10.19 -17.80
C THR A 483 -20.37 9.38 -18.00
N PRO A 484 -19.34 9.55 -17.14
CA PRO A 484 -18.12 8.75 -17.20
C PRO A 484 -18.37 7.23 -17.13
N LEU A 485 -19.40 6.81 -16.38
CA LEU A 485 -19.80 5.41 -16.31
C LEU A 485 -20.34 4.92 -17.67
N GLN A 486 -21.24 5.67 -18.29
CA GLN A 486 -21.79 5.36 -19.61
C GLN A 486 -20.67 5.27 -20.66
N GLU A 487 -19.74 6.22 -20.67
CA GLU A 487 -18.56 6.18 -21.57
C GLU A 487 -17.69 4.94 -21.33
N SER A 488 -17.45 4.59 -20.07
CA SER A 488 -16.65 3.42 -19.70
C SER A 488 -17.32 2.12 -20.15
N ILE A 489 -18.66 2.04 -20.09
CA ILE A 489 -19.42 0.89 -20.59
C ILE A 489 -19.36 0.80 -22.11
N LEU A 490 -19.51 1.93 -22.82
CA LEU A 490 -19.32 1.95 -24.27
C LEU A 490 -17.90 1.48 -24.63
N SER A 491 -16.88 1.88 -23.88
CA SER A 491 -15.50 1.42 -24.07
C SER A 491 -15.37 -0.10 -23.87
N ALA A 492 -15.93 -0.63 -22.77
CA ALA A 492 -15.91 -2.07 -22.49
C ALA A 492 -16.57 -2.90 -23.60
N VAL A 493 -17.72 -2.45 -24.12
CA VAL A 493 -18.41 -3.11 -25.23
C VAL A 493 -17.61 -2.96 -26.54
N LYS A 494 -16.99 -1.80 -26.79
CA LYS A 494 -16.16 -1.58 -27.99
C LYS A 494 -14.99 -2.56 -28.07
N VAL A 495 -14.36 -2.90 -26.94
CA VAL A 495 -13.30 -3.93 -26.91
C VAL A 495 -13.82 -5.26 -27.45
N LEU A 496 -15.01 -5.68 -27.01
CA LEU A 496 -15.65 -6.90 -27.53
C LEU A 496 -15.97 -6.77 -29.02
N GLN A 497 -16.56 -5.64 -29.45
CA GLN A 497 -16.90 -5.39 -30.85
C GLN A 497 -15.67 -5.42 -31.77
N GLN A 498 -14.55 -4.82 -31.35
CA GLN A 498 -13.31 -4.82 -32.13
C GLN A 498 -12.75 -6.23 -32.32
N GLU A 499 -12.86 -7.08 -31.29
CA GLU A 499 -12.44 -8.48 -31.39
C GLU A 499 -13.33 -9.33 -32.29
N VAL A 500 -14.64 -9.06 -32.25
CA VAL A 500 -15.59 -9.61 -33.22
C VAL A 500 -15.17 -9.24 -34.65
N MET A 501 -14.84 -7.97 -34.88
CA MET A 501 -14.42 -7.48 -36.20
C MET A 501 -13.06 -8.04 -36.64
N ALA A 502 -12.18 -8.38 -35.69
CA ALA A 502 -10.86 -8.97 -35.96
C ALA A 502 -10.92 -10.46 -36.35
N GLY A 503 -12.10 -11.10 -36.30
CA GLY A 503 -12.31 -12.47 -36.77
C GLY A 503 -11.82 -13.57 -35.82
N SER A 504 -11.82 -13.32 -34.50
CA SER A 504 -11.47 -14.33 -33.50
C SER A 504 -12.39 -15.56 -33.60
N GLU A 505 -11.81 -16.77 -33.60
CA GLU A 505 -12.53 -18.04 -33.76
C GLU A 505 -13.54 -18.33 -32.64
N ASN A 506 -13.35 -17.76 -31.44
CA ASN A 506 -14.16 -18.03 -30.25
C ASN A 506 -15.45 -17.19 -30.17
N LEU A 507 -15.54 -16.11 -30.93
CA LEU A 507 -16.61 -15.10 -30.83
C LEU A 507 -17.85 -15.26 -31.72
N PRO A 508 -17.86 -15.97 -32.87
CA PRO A 508 -19.02 -16.04 -33.75
C PRO A 508 -20.32 -16.52 -33.09
N SER A 509 -20.22 -17.44 -32.13
CA SER A 509 -21.37 -17.94 -31.37
C SER A 509 -21.92 -16.93 -30.36
N MET A 510 -21.14 -15.93 -29.96
CA MET A 510 -21.51 -14.91 -28.98
C MET A 510 -22.13 -13.65 -29.61
N TYR A 511 -22.16 -13.52 -30.94
CA TYR A 511 -22.71 -12.34 -31.60
C TYR A 511 -24.15 -12.03 -31.19
N PRO A 512 -25.08 -13.02 -31.13
CA PRO A 512 -26.44 -12.76 -30.68
C PRO A 512 -26.48 -12.20 -29.26
N ASP A 513 -25.69 -12.74 -28.33
CA ASP A 513 -25.63 -12.27 -26.94
C ASP A 513 -25.11 -10.81 -26.84
N VAL A 514 -24.14 -10.43 -27.68
CA VAL A 514 -23.66 -9.04 -27.76
C VAL A 514 -24.76 -8.12 -28.29
N PHE A 515 -25.50 -8.54 -29.31
CA PHE A 515 -26.64 -7.77 -29.82
C PHE A 515 -27.73 -7.62 -28.76
N ASP A 516 -28.10 -8.69 -28.06
CA ASP A 516 -29.11 -8.64 -27.00
C ASP A 516 -28.69 -7.67 -25.89
N GLN A 517 -27.42 -7.67 -25.50
CA GLN A 517 -26.89 -6.71 -24.54
C GLN A 517 -27.01 -5.27 -25.02
N LEU A 518 -26.60 -4.99 -26.27
CA LEU A 518 -26.69 -3.65 -26.84
C LEU A 518 -28.15 -3.19 -26.98
N LEU A 519 -29.03 -4.07 -27.42
CA LEU A 519 -30.44 -3.80 -27.58
C LEU A 519 -31.14 -3.55 -26.24
N ASN A 520 -30.73 -4.25 -25.17
CA ASN A 520 -31.18 -3.92 -23.80
C ASN A 520 -30.75 -2.51 -23.37
N PHE A 521 -29.55 -2.07 -23.75
CA PHE A 521 -29.11 -0.69 -23.48
C PHE A 521 -29.86 0.36 -24.29
N VAL A 522 -30.30 0.04 -25.52
CA VAL A 522 -31.18 0.92 -26.29
C VAL A 522 -32.52 1.07 -25.57
N ASP A 523 -33.09 -0.05 -25.11
CA ASP A 523 -34.38 -0.07 -24.41
C ASP A 523 -34.39 0.80 -23.14
N PHE A 524 -33.24 1.05 -22.50
CA PHE A 524 -33.15 1.94 -21.33
C PHE A 524 -33.59 3.38 -21.60
N ALA A 525 -33.55 3.85 -22.86
CA ALA A 525 -34.06 5.16 -23.21
C ALA A 525 -35.59 5.27 -23.08
N VAL A 526 -36.32 4.17 -23.33
CA VAL A 526 -37.79 4.12 -23.26
C VAL A 526 -38.27 3.52 -21.95
N ARG A 527 -37.58 2.50 -21.46
CA ARG A 527 -37.85 1.80 -20.20
C ARG A 527 -36.60 1.87 -19.31
N PRO A 528 -36.39 2.99 -18.59
CA PRO A 528 -35.27 3.13 -17.68
C PRO A 528 -35.22 1.98 -16.67
N PRO A 529 -34.03 1.42 -16.40
CA PRO A 529 -33.87 0.33 -15.47
C PRO A 529 -34.18 0.77 -14.04
N LYS A 530 -34.64 -0.18 -13.22
CA LYS A 530 -34.88 0.03 -11.78
C LYS A 530 -33.80 -0.66 -10.96
N PHE A 531 -33.31 0.01 -9.92
CA PHE A 531 -32.38 -0.57 -8.96
C PHE A 531 -33.14 -1.11 -7.74
N GLY A 532 -33.65 -2.33 -7.85
CA GLY A 532 -34.47 -2.94 -6.79
C GLY A 532 -35.70 -2.09 -6.50
N LYS A 533 -35.89 -1.71 -5.23
CA LYS A 533 -37.01 -0.87 -4.77
C LYS A 533 -36.61 0.59 -4.53
N VAL A 534 -35.41 1.01 -4.94
CA VAL A 534 -34.93 2.39 -4.72
C VAL A 534 -35.71 3.36 -5.61
N GLU A 535 -36.38 4.34 -4.99
CA GLU A 535 -37.08 5.40 -5.70
C GLU A 535 -36.09 6.48 -6.17
N ALA A 536 -35.77 6.48 -7.46
CA ALA A 536 -34.95 7.51 -8.09
C ALA A 536 -35.81 8.45 -8.93
N LYS A 537 -35.68 9.76 -8.73
CA LYS A 537 -36.41 10.75 -9.54
C LYS A 537 -35.72 10.97 -10.88
N SER A 538 -36.53 11.23 -11.92
CA SER A 538 -36.02 11.66 -13.22
C SER A 538 -35.37 13.04 -13.12
N VAL A 539 -34.28 13.22 -13.85
CA VAL A 539 -33.53 14.49 -13.98
C VAL A 539 -34.37 15.60 -14.57
N SER A 540 -35.35 15.27 -15.42
CA SER A 540 -36.28 16.22 -16.01
C SER A 540 -37.34 16.74 -15.03
N ALA A 541 -37.42 16.19 -13.81
CA ALA A 541 -38.39 16.63 -12.81
C ALA A 541 -37.89 17.89 -12.08
N PRO A 542 -38.75 18.92 -11.88
CA PRO A 542 -38.38 20.17 -11.20
C PRO A 542 -37.98 20.00 -9.72
N SER A 543 -38.13 18.79 -9.14
CA SER A 543 -37.72 18.45 -7.76
C SER A 543 -36.48 17.53 -7.69
N ALA A 544 -35.76 17.32 -8.80
CA ALA A 544 -34.60 16.43 -8.87
C ALA A 544 -33.44 16.86 -7.95
N SER A 545 -33.27 18.16 -7.72
CA SER A 545 -32.25 18.72 -6.80
C SER A 545 -32.55 18.50 -5.31
N GLN A 546 -33.77 18.06 -4.97
CA GLN A 546 -34.20 17.73 -3.60
C GLN A 546 -34.41 16.22 -3.41
N ALA A 547 -34.05 15.40 -4.40
CA ALA A 547 -34.19 13.95 -4.33
C ALA A 547 -32.91 13.31 -3.78
N ASP A 548 -33.06 12.33 -2.89
CA ASP A 548 -31.92 11.55 -2.39
C ASP A 548 -31.22 10.78 -3.53
N TRP A 549 -32.00 10.30 -4.50
CA TRP A 549 -31.53 9.53 -5.65
C TRP A 549 -32.09 10.05 -6.97
N VAL A 550 -31.21 10.16 -7.95
CA VAL A 550 -31.49 10.67 -9.31
C VAL A 550 -31.18 9.58 -10.33
N ALA A 551 -32.12 9.31 -11.22
CA ALA A 551 -31.94 8.37 -12.33
C ALA A 551 -31.16 9.03 -13.48
N MET A 552 -30.29 8.27 -14.15
CA MET A 552 -29.50 8.83 -15.28
C MET A 552 -30.37 9.11 -16.51
N ASN A 553 -29.92 10.02 -17.36
CA ASN A 553 -30.48 10.17 -18.70
C ASN A 553 -29.87 9.11 -19.63
N TYR A 554 -30.70 8.19 -20.13
CA TYR A 554 -30.27 7.11 -21.02
C TYR A 554 -30.44 7.43 -22.50
N VAL A 555 -31.13 8.53 -22.88
CA VAL A 555 -31.35 8.87 -24.30
C VAL A 555 -30.03 9.09 -25.05
N PRO A 556 -29.10 9.95 -24.58
CA PRO A 556 -27.80 10.15 -25.26
C PRO A 556 -26.99 8.85 -25.36
N PHE A 557 -27.11 7.99 -24.35
CA PHE A 557 -26.43 6.71 -24.29
C PHE A 557 -26.98 5.73 -25.32
N ALA A 558 -28.30 5.59 -25.40
CA ALA A 558 -28.98 4.74 -26.38
C ALA A 558 -28.66 5.18 -27.82
N GLU A 559 -28.61 6.49 -28.11
CA GLU A 559 -28.22 6.99 -29.44
C GLU A 559 -26.82 6.49 -29.87
N LYS A 560 -25.84 6.52 -28.95
CA LYS A 560 -24.49 5.99 -29.22
C LYS A 560 -24.49 4.48 -29.36
N VAL A 561 -25.28 3.77 -28.55
CA VAL A 561 -25.40 2.32 -28.61
C VAL A 561 -26.04 1.86 -29.93
N ILE A 562 -27.07 2.55 -30.44
CA ILE A 562 -27.67 2.26 -31.75
C ILE A 562 -26.62 2.34 -32.85
N GLY A 563 -25.73 3.34 -32.80
CA GLY A 563 -24.60 3.44 -33.72
C GLY A 563 -23.72 2.19 -33.70
N MET A 564 -23.38 1.69 -32.50
CA MET A 564 -22.59 0.47 -32.33
C MET A 564 -23.32 -0.78 -32.87
N VAL A 565 -24.62 -0.90 -32.64
CA VAL A 565 -25.47 -1.99 -33.19
C VAL A 565 -25.41 -2.00 -34.71
N VAL A 566 -25.60 -0.83 -35.34
CA VAL A 566 -25.56 -0.69 -36.79
C VAL A 566 -24.20 -1.09 -37.35
N ASP A 567 -23.11 -0.63 -36.73
CA ASP A 567 -21.75 -0.93 -37.20
C ASP A 567 -21.38 -2.39 -37.03
N LEU A 568 -21.80 -3.02 -35.92
CA LEU A 568 -21.62 -4.46 -35.70
C LEU A 568 -22.42 -5.28 -36.73
N TYR A 569 -23.68 -4.91 -36.99
CA TYR A 569 -24.54 -5.63 -37.93
C TYR A 569 -24.02 -5.56 -39.37
N LYS A 570 -23.50 -4.40 -39.81
CA LYS A 570 -22.89 -4.26 -41.16
C LYS A 570 -21.82 -5.32 -41.44
N VAL A 571 -21.02 -5.66 -40.44
CA VAL A 571 -19.92 -6.63 -40.57
C VAL A 571 -20.40 -8.07 -40.37
N THR A 572 -21.40 -8.28 -39.51
CA THR A 572 -21.82 -9.63 -39.07
C THR A 572 -23.09 -10.15 -39.74
N ALA A 573 -23.76 -9.37 -40.60
CA ALA A 573 -25.05 -9.72 -41.21
C ALA A 573 -25.09 -11.06 -41.96
N LYS A 574 -23.96 -11.53 -42.47
CA LYS A 574 -23.85 -12.82 -43.19
C LYS A 574 -23.51 -14.00 -42.27
N ASN A 575 -23.23 -13.74 -41.00
CA ASN A 575 -22.83 -14.77 -40.06
C ASN A 575 -24.02 -15.69 -39.73
N PRO A 576 -23.88 -17.03 -39.81
CA PRO A 576 -24.97 -17.97 -39.53
C PRO A 576 -25.64 -17.78 -38.18
N ALA A 577 -24.89 -17.48 -37.12
CA ALA A 577 -25.45 -17.27 -35.78
C ALA A 577 -26.37 -16.05 -35.71
N VAL A 578 -25.98 -14.95 -36.38
CA VAL A 578 -26.76 -13.70 -36.45
C VAL A 578 -28.05 -13.89 -37.24
N VAL A 579 -27.99 -14.68 -38.32
CA VAL A 579 -29.17 -14.99 -39.16
C VAL A 579 -30.11 -15.95 -38.43
N HIS A 580 -29.57 -17.00 -37.80
CA HIS A 580 -30.33 -18.02 -37.08
C HIS A 580 -31.11 -17.43 -35.91
N GLU A 581 -30.47 -16.58 -35.10
CA GLU A 581 -31.10 -15.91 -33.96
C GLU A 581 -31.96 -14.70 -34.36
N HIS A 582 -32.21 -14.49 -35.65
CA HIS A 582 -33.09 -13.44 -36.16
C HIS A 582 -32.73 -12.03 -35.65
N VAL A 583 -31.44 -11.72 -35.48
CA VAL A 583 -30.96 -10.46 -34.88
C VAL A 583 -31.56 -9.22 -35.56
N LEU A 584 -31.66 -9.20 -36.89
CA LEU A 584 -32.27 -8.08 -37.63
C LEU A 584 -33.72 -7.80 -37.20
N LYS A 585 -34.50 -8.87 -36.96
CA LYS A 585 -35.89 -8.75 -36.50
C LYS A 585 -35.94 -8.12 -35.11
N ASN A 586 -35.00 -8.49 -34.22
CA ASN A 586 -34.91 -7.92 -32.87
C ASN A 586 -34.51 -6.44 -32.91
N ILE A 587 -33.54 -6.07 -33.76
CA ILE A 587 -33.14 -4.67 -33.98
C ILE A 587 -34.35 -3.84 -34.44
N VAL A 588 -35.08 -4.32 -35.47
CA VAL A 588 -36.26 -3.61 -36.00
C VAL A 588 -37.35 -3.48 -34.94
N LYS A 589 -37.60 -4.53 -34.16
CA LYS A 589 -38.63 -4.52 -33.11
C LYS A 589 -38.38 -3.38 -32.11
N ILE A 590 -37.19 -3.35 -31.51
CA ILE A 590 -36.84 -2.37 -30.46
C ILE A 590 -36.82 -0.94 -31.04
N THR A 591 -36.19 -0.75 -32.20
CA THR A 591 -36.17 0.58 -32.85
C THR A 591 -37.56 1.04 -33.32
N SER A 592 -38.47 0.12 -33.68
CA SER A 592 -39.84 0.47 -34.06
C SER A 592 -40.74 0.84 -32.87
N ASP A 593 -40.48 0.26 -31.69
CA ASP A 593 -41.13 0.64 -30.44
C ASP A 593 -40.65 2.05 -30.00
N ASP A 594 -39.37 2.38 -30.22
CA ASP A 594 -38.79 3.72 -29.98
C ASP A 594 -39.38 4.81 -30.90
N ILE A 595 -39.55 4.52 -32.19
CA ILE A 595 -40.10 5.48 -33.18
C ILE A 595 -41.55 5.88 -32.87
N ARG A 596 -42.32 5.05 -32.16
CA ARG A 596 -43.69 5.39 -31.78
C ARG A 596 -43.78 6.44 -30.67
N LEU A 597 -42.74 6.63 -29.87
CA LEU A 597 -42.73 7.58 -28.75
C LEU A 597 -42.05 8.92 -29.07
N SER A 598 -41.14 8.98 -30.06
CA SER A 598 -40.62 10.25 -30.58
C SER A 598 -41.68 11.10 -31.30
N PHE A 599 -42.86 10.55 -31.59
CA PHE A 599 -44.05 11.27 -32.07
C PHE A 599 -45.02 11.70 -30.96
N ILE A 600 -44.74 11.41 -29.69
CA ILE A 600 -45.62 11.72 -28.54
C ILE A 600 -44.93 12.61 -27.48
N ALA A 601 -43.64 12.92 -27.62
CA ALA A 601 -42.92 13.87 -26.76
C ALA A 601 -43.12 15.34 -27.18
#